data_AF-A0A7V0UCK7-F1
#
_entry.id   AF-A0A7V0UCK7-F1
#
_cell.length_a   1.000
_cell.length_b   1.000
_cell.length_c   1.000
_cell.angle_alpha   90.00
_cell.angle_beta   90.00
_cell.angle_gamma   90.00
#
_symmetry.space_group_name_H-M   'P 1'
#
loop_
_entity.id
_entity.type
_entity.pdbx_description
1 polymer ?
#
loop_
_entity_poly.entity_id
_entity_poly.type
_entity_poly.pdbx_seq_one_letter_code
_entity_poly.pdbx_strand_id
1 'polypeptide(L)'
;MTDMRISTLLGSAAILLTLTGACTNPETQSGTDAAPPASQVHGDLRQVMRGVLFPNSNVIFAVQSTDPTTLKQAADPATATDPLISAYGGWTAVENSALAIAESANLLTVAGRQCANGKPVPVSNPDWIKFVQELRDAGMAAFKAAQSKNQDNILEAAGVLTTACSNCHDKYREKPGGEADRCV
;
A
#
# COMPACT_ATOMS: atom_id res chain seq x y z
N MET A 1 -17.96 -47.58 64.35
CA MET A 1 -16.55 -47.79 64.74
C MET A 1 -15.96 -46.41 64.97
N THR A 2 -16.10 -45.91 66.20
CA THR A 2 -15.08 -45.87 67.27
C THR A 2 -14.04 -44.78 67.06
N ASP A 3 -14.05 -43.87 68.04
CA ASP A 3 -13.15 -42.77 68.37
C ASP A 3 -11.64 -43.07 68.37
N MET A 4 -10.83 -42.03 68.14
CA MET A 4 -9.56 -41.73 68.86
C MET A 4 -9.07 -40.32 68.42
N ARG A 5 -9.41 -39.22 69.10
CA ARG A 5 -8.77 -38.58 70.28
C ARG A 5 -7.45 -37.79 70.04
N ILE A 6 -7.52 -36.50 70.42
CA ILE A 6 -6.55 -35.74 71.28
C ILE A 6 -5.25 -35.27 70.61
N SER A 7 -4.67 -34.08 70.84
CA SER A 7 -5.03 -32.79 71.47
C SER A 7 -3.85 -31.82 71.21
N THR A 8 -4.14 -30.51 71.22
CA THR A 8 -3.29 -29.38 71.66
C THR A 8 -1.86 -29.21 71.13
N LEU A 9 -1.54 -28.03 70.59
CA LEU A 9 -0.72 -27.03 71.32
C LEU A 9 -0.67 -25.67 70.60
N LEU A 10 -0.76 -24.64 71.43
CA LEU A 10 -0.65 -23.22 71.12
C LEU A 10 0.71 -22.86 70.50
N GLY A 11 0.70 -21.84 69.64
CA GLY A 11 1.91 -21.18 69.15
C GLY A 11 1.60 -19.83 68.53
N SER A 12 1.27 -18.85 69.38
CA SER A 12 1.15 -17.44 69.01
C SER A 12 2.51 -16.91 68.55
N ALA A 13 2.64 -16.57 67.28
CA ALA A 13 3.75 -15.77 66.76
C ALA A 13 3.22 -14.39 66.36
N ALA A 14 3.41 -13.43 67.26
CA ALA A 14 3.28 -12.02 66.94
C ALA A 14 4.38 -11.63 65.95
N ILE A 15 4.00 -11.23 64.74
CA ILE A 15 4.93 -10.60 63.79
C ILE A 15 4.51 -9.14 63.65
N LEU A 16 5.39 -8.29 64.17
CA LEU A 16 5.32 -6.84 64.21
C LEU A 16 5.39 -6.29 62.78
N LEU A 17 4.30 -5.69 62.29
CA LEU A 17 4.24 -5.09 60.96
C LEU A 17 4.90 -3.70 61.00
N THR A 18 6.20 -3.64 60.68
CA THR A 18 6.93 -2.37 60.49
C THR A 18 6.59 -1.78 59.13
N LEU A 19 5.83 -0.68 59.11
CA LEU A 19 5.65 0.15 57.91
C LEU A 19 6.96 0.89 57.60
N THR A 20 7.75 0.38 56.66
CA THR A 20 8.78 1.17 55.98
C THR A 20 8.19 1.74 54.70
N GLY A 21 7.99 3.06 54.67
CA GLY A 21 7.60 3.79 53.47
C GLY A 21 8.67 3.63 52.40
N ALA A 22 8.36 2.86 51.36
CA ALA A 22 9.12 2.84 50.13
C ALA A 22 8.70 4.04 49.28
N CYS A 23 9.59 5.01 49.14
CA CYS A 23 9.53 6.01 48.08
C CYS A 23 9.59 5.26 46.74
N THR A 24 8.46 5.15 46.05
CA THR A 24 8.45 4.76 44.63
C THR A 24 9.01 5.94 43.84
N ASN A 25 10.28 5.86 43.46
CA ASN A 25 10.76 6.64 42.32
C ASN A 25 10.04 6.10 41.08
N PRO A 26 9.41 6.95 40.26
CA PRO A 26 8.99 6.52 38.95
C PRO A 26 10.26 6.23 38.16
N GLU A 27 10.50 4.96 37.82
CA GLU A 27 11.42 4.62 36.74
C GLU A 27 10.91 5.32 35.50
N THR A 28 11.57 6.42 35.13
CA THR A 28 11.53 6.96 33.78
C THR A 28 12.05 5.86 32.87
N GLN A 29 11.14 5.08 32.30
CA GLN A 29 11.38 4.32 31.08
C GLN A 29 11.67 5.33 29.97
N SER A 30 12.92 5.75 29.87
CA SER A 30 13.46 6.39 28.68
C SER A 30 13.67 5.32 27.61
N GLY A 31 12.55 4.79 27.08
CA GLY A 31 12.55 4.15 25.79
C GLY A 31 12.74 5.25 24.75
N THR A 32 13.96 5.42 24.23
CA THR A 32 14.12 6.12 22.95
C THR A 32 13.44 5.25 21.90
N ASP A 33 12.21 5.58 21.54
CA ASP A 33 11.56 5.04 20.35
C ASP A 33 12.46 5.40 19.15
N ALA A 34 13.23 4.42 18.70
CA ALA A 34 14.04 4.56 17.50
C ALA A 34 13.08 4.79 16.32
N ALA A 35 13.30 5.86 15.56
CA ALA A 35 12.51 6.14 14.37
C ALA A 35 12.56 4.94 13.41
N PRO A 36 11.44 4.59 12.74
CA PRO A 36 11.42 3.52 11.75
C PRO A 36 12.51 3.72 10.69
N PRO A 37 13.11 2.65 10.17
CA PRO A 37 14.10 2.76 9.10
C PRO A 37 13.47 3.43 7.87
N ALA A 38 14.24 4.29 7.22
CA ALA A 38 13.80 4.94 5.99
C ALA A 38 13.53 3.91 4.88
N SER A 39 12.47 4.14 4.10
CA SER A 39 12.15 3.31 2.93
C SER A 39 13.29 3.27 1.93
N GLN A 40 13.56 2.09 1.36
CA GLN A 40 14.59 1.91 0.35
C GLN A 40 14.10 2.33 -1.05
N VAL A 41 15.00 2.89 -1.84
CA VAL A 41 14.77 3.27 -3.24
C VAL A 41 15.75 2.50 -4.13
N HIS A 42 15.22 1.68 -5.03
CA HIS A 42 16.03 0.87 -5.95
C HIS A 42 16.04 1.37 -7.40
N GLY A 43 14.99 2.07 -7.82
CA GLY A 43 14.82 2.53 -9.20
C GLY A 43 14.44 3.99 -9.30
N ASP A 44 14.70 4.59 -10.46
CA ASP A 44 14.21 5.91 -10.81
C ASP A 44 12.67 5.90 -10.94
N LEU A 45 12.07 7.09 -10.99
CA LEU A 45 10.61 7.24 -11.09
C LEU A 45 10.04 6.59 -12.35
N ARG A 46 10.75 6.69 -13.47
CA ARG A 46 10.34 6.13 -14.76
C ARG A 46 10.31 4.61 -14.73
N GLN A 47 11.25 3.97 -14.04
CA GLN A 47 11.27 2.53 -13.82
C GLN A 47 10.10 2.08 -12.96
N VAL A 48 9.73 2.84 -11.91
CA VAL A 48 8.51 2.56 -11.13
C VAL A 48 7.27 2.69 -12.01
N MET A 49 7.18 3.75 -12.81
CA MET A 49 6.04 3.96 -13.71
C MET A 49 5.92 2.84 -14.74
N ARG A 50 7.02 2.45 -15.39
CA ARG A 50 7.04 1.37 -16.40
C ARG A 50 6.82 -0.01 -15.79
N GLY A 51 7.39 -0.28 -14.62
CA GLY A 51 7.38 -1.60 -14.00
C GLY A 51 6.14 -1.90 -13.17
N VAL A 52 5.43 -0.87 -12.72
CA VAL A 52 4.31 -1.03 -11.77
C VAL A 52 3.04 -0.37 -12.28
N LEU A 53 3.04 0.94 -12.52
CA LEU A 53 1.80 1.67 -12.85
C LEU A 53 1.30 1.32 -14.26
N PHE A 54 2.19 1.32 -15.24
CA PHE A 54 1.85 1.07 -16.64
C PHE A 54 1.19 -0.31 -16.89
N PRO A 55 1.79 -1.45 -16.50
CA PRO A 55 1.18 -2.76 -16.74
C PRO A 55 -0.19 -2.90 -16.04
N ASN A 56 -0.34 -2.36 -14.83
CA ASN A 56 -1.63 -2.40 -14.12
C ASN A 56 -2.68 -1.49 -14.77
N SER A 57 -2.29 -0.31 -15.26
CA SER A 57 -3.21 0.57 -16.01
C SER A 57 -3.71 -0.09 -17.29
N ASN A 58 -2.84 -0.84 -17.98
CA ASN A 58 -3.22 -1.54 -19.21
C ASN A 58 -4.31 -2.58 -18.98
N VAL A 59 -4.30 -3.29 -17.83
CA VAL A 59 -5.37 -4.24 -17.48
C VAL A 59 -6.71 -3.54 -17.37
N ILE A 60 -6.76 -2.40 -16.68
CA ILE A 60 -7.99 -1.59 -16.51
C ILE A 60 -8.44 -1.01 -17.86
N PHE A 61 -7.50 -0.51 -18.67
CA PHE A 61 -7.84 0.08 -19.96
C PHE A 61 -8.25 -0.95 -21.00
N ALA A 62 -7.70 -2.16 -20.98
CA ALA A 62 -8.06 -3.22 -21.92
C ALA A 62 -9.53 -3.63 -21.78
N VAL A 63 -10.06 -3.65 -20.55
CA VAL A 63 -11.43 -4.08 -20.30
C VAL A 63 -12.50 -3.06 -20.71
N GLN A 64 -12.10 -1.85 -21.12
CA GLN A 64 -13.01 -0.89 -21.77
C GLN A 64 -13.60 -1.44 -23.08
N SER A 65 -12.84 -2.27 -23.81
CA SER A 65 -13.26 -2.84 -25.09
C SER A 65 -13.26 -4.37 -25.11
N THR A 66 -12.74 -5.00 -24.05
CA THR A 66 -12.63 -6.45 -23.93
C THR A 66 -13.43 -6.92 -22.72
N ASP A 67 -14.45 -7.75 -22.92
CA ASP A 67 -15.13 -8.40 -21.79
C ASP A 67 -14.18 -9.45 -21.18
N PRO A 68 -13.69 -9.24 -19.94
CA PRO A 68 -12.71 -10.14 -19.33
C PRO A 68 -13.28 -11.53 -19.03
N THR A 69 -14.60 -11.72 -19.07
CA THR A 69 -15.24 -13.04 -18.90
C THR A 69 -15.18 -13.91 -20.16
N THR A 70 -14.89 -13.31 -21.31
CA THR A 70 -14.77 -14.02 -22.60
C THR A 70 -13.37 -14.57 -22.85
N LEU A 71 -12.40 -14.15 -22.03
CA LEU A 71 -11.00 -14.54 -22.17
C LEU A 71 -10.77 -15.94 -21.62
N LYS A 72 -10.07 -16.77 -22.41
CA LYS A 72 -9.60 -18.08 -21.95
C LYS A 72 -8.31 -17.90 -21.18
N GLN A 73 -8.16 -18.62 -20.08
CA GLN A 73 -6.89 -18.67 -19.35
C GLN A 73 -5.76 -19.19 -20.25
N ALA A 74 -4.54 -18.77 -19.95
CA ALA A 74 -3.34 -19.25 -20.62
C ALA A 74 -3.17 -20.77 -20.45
N ALA A 75 -2.35 -21.39 -21.30
CA ALA A 75 -2.03 -22.81 -21.20
C ALA A 75 -1.38 -23.17 -19.85
N ASP A 76 -0.54 -22.28 -19.31
CA ASP A 76 -0.05 -22.32 -17.94
C ASP A 76 -0.42 -21.00 -17.23
N PRO A 77 -1.54 -20.96 -16.49
CA PRO A 77 -2.00 -19.75 -15.80
C PRO A 77 -1.06 -19.29 -14.68
N ALA A 78 -0.25 -20.18 -14.11
CA ALA A 78 0.62 -19.86 -12.97
C ALA A 78 1.83 -19.02 -13.38
N THR A 79 2.24 -19.11 -14.65
CA THR A 79 3.39 -18.36 -15.20
C THR A 79 2.99 -17.38 -16.30
N ALA A 80 1.68 -17.11 -16.46
CA ALA A 80 1.19 -16.18 -17.47
C ALA A 80 1.63 -14.74 -17.17
N THR A 81 2.14 -14.04 -18.18
CA THR A 81 2.58 -12.65 -18.06
C THR A 81 1.48 -11.63 -18.31
N ASP A 82 0.37 -12.05 -18.92
CA ASP A 82 -0.84 -11.23 -19.05
C ASP A 82 -1.75 -11.49 -17.84
N PRO A 83 -1.97 -10.50 -16.96
CA PRO A 83 -2.81 -10.67 -15.78
C PRO A 83 -4.22 -11.15 -16.12
N LEU A 84 -4.81 -10.72 -17.24
CA LEU A 84 -6.20 -11.02 -17.60
C LEU A 84 -6.44 -12.51 -17.86
N ILE A 85 -5.40 -13.27 -18.23
CA ILE A 85 -5.48 -14.71 -18.52
C ILE A 85 -4.65 -15.57 -17.57
N SER A 86 -4.18 -14.98 -16.46
CA SER A 86 -3.41 -15.67 -15.41
C SER A 86 -4.27 -16.52 -14.48
N ALA A 87 -3.65 -17.11 -13.47
CA ALA A 87 -4.34 -17.80 -12.37
C ALA A 87 -5.36 -16.89 -11.65
N TYR A 88 -5.14 -15.56 -11.68
CA TYR A 88 -6.04 -14.54 -11.13
C TYR A 88 -6.64 -13.67 -12.23
N GLY A 89 -7.02 -14.28 -13.36
CA GLY A 89 -7.55 -13.60 -14.54
C GLY A 89 -8.93 -12.96 -14.40
N GLY A 90 -9.47 -12.50 -15.52
CA GLY A 90 -10.81 -11.94 -15.60
C GLY A 90 -10.99 -10.67 -14.75
N TRP A 91 -12.15 -10.52 -14.11
CA TRP A 91 -12.42 -9.38 -13.21
C TRP A 91 -11.51 -9.33 -12.00
N THR A 92 -11.02 -10.47 -11.50
CA THR A 92 -10.05 -10.49 -10.39
C THR A 92 -8.74 -9.81 -10.79
N ALA A 93 -8.30 -9.95 -12.05
CA ALA A 93 -7.12 -9.23 -12.54
C ALA A 93 -7.36 -7.71 -12.53
N VAL A 94 -8.55 -7.26 -12.95
CA VAL A 94 -8.93 -5.84 -12.95
C VAL A 94 -8.95 -5.28 -11.52
N GLU A 95 -9.57 -6.00 -10.59
CA GLU A 95 -9.59 -5.64 -9.16
C GLU A 95 -8.16 -5.52 -8.60
N ASN A 96 -7.32 -6.53 -8.84
CA ASN A 96 -5.93 -6.56 -8.37
C ASN A 96 -5.11 -5.42 -8.97
N SER A 97 -5.27 -5.14 -10.27
CA SER A 97 -4.56 -4.05 -10.93
C SER A 97 -5.00 -2.67 -10.45
N ALA A 98 -6.29 -2.48 -10.14
CA ALA A 98 -6.79 -1.24 -9.56
C ALA A 98 -6.23 -0.99 -8.15
N LEU A 99 -6.20 -2.03 -7.30
CA LEU A 99 -5.54 -1.95 -5.99
C LEU A 99 -4.03 -1.71 -6.13
N ALA A 100 -3.38 -2.37 -7.08
CA ALA A 100 -1.96 -2.15 -7.34
C ALA A 100 -1.68 -0.69 -7.70
N ILE A 101 -2.53 -0.02 -8.49
CA ILE A 101 -2.40 1.42 -8.76
C ILE A 101 -2.55 2.24 -7.47
N ALA A 102 -3.60 1.99 -6.69
CA ALA A 102 -3.88 2.74 -5.48
C ALA A 102 -2.74 2.64 -4.44
N GLU A 103 -2.24 1.42 -4.23
CA GLU A 103 -1.13 1.14 -3.31
C GLU A 103 0.21 1.67 -3.84
N SER A 104 0.44 1.58 -5.16
CA SER A 104 1.68 2.07 -5.78
C SER A 104 1.84 3.57 -5.73
N ALA A 105 0.75 4.33 -5.50
CA ALA A 105 0.82 5.75 -5.20
C ALA A 105 1.78 6.05 -4.02
N ASN A 106 1.92 5.12 -3.06
CA ASN A 106 2.88 5.25 -1.96
C ASN A 106 4.33 5.31 -2.47
N LEU A 107 4.68 4.54 -3.51
CA LEU A 107 6.03 4.50 -4.10
C LEU A 107 6.44 5.85 -4.71
N LEU A 108 5.46 6.69 -5.07
CA LEU A 108 5.64 8.02 -5.65
C LEU A 108 5.92 9.12 -4.61
N THR A 109 5.84 8.77 -3.32
CA THR A 109 6.10 9.69 -2.20
C THR A 109 7.37 9.35 -1.41
N VAL A 110 8.03 8.24 -1.75
CA VAL A 110 9.27 7.82 -1.09
C VAL A 110 10.38 8.83 -1.37
N ALA A 111 10.91 9.44 -0.31
CA ALA A 111 12.01 10.38 -0.39
C ALA A 111 13.29 9.74 -0.96
N GLY A 112 14.10 10.54 -1.66
CA GLY A 112 15.37 10.08 -2.24
C GLY A 112 15.28 9.44 -3.62
N ARG A 113 14.07 9.25 -4.17
CA ARG A 113 13.89 8.80 -5.56
C ARG A 113 14.31 9.89 -6.54
N GLN A 114 15.00 9.48 -7.62
CA GLN A 114 15.35 10.36 -8.74
C GLN A 114 14.32 10.25 -9.87
N CYS A 115 14.04 11.38 -10.49
CA CYS A 115 13.39 11.53 -11.78
C CYS A 115 14.27 10.95 -12.91
N ALA A 116 13.68 10.71 -14.10
CA ALA A 116 14.41 10.29 -15.29
C ALA A 116 15.51 11.30 -15.71
N ASN A 117 15.27 12.59 -15.51
CA ASN A 117 16.24 13.67 -15.76
C ASN A 117 17.34 13.83 -14.67
N GLY A 118 17.44 12.88 -13.73
CA GLY A 118 18.47 12.88 -12.66
C GLY A 118 18.20 13.86 -11.50
N LYS A 119 17.10 14.62 -11.54
CA LYS A 119 16.71 15.49 -10.41
C LYS A 119 15.93 14.69 -9.35
N PRO A 120 15.84 15.15 -8.10
CA PRO A 120 14.96 14.53 -7.11
C PRO A 120 13.49 14.57 -7.55
N VAL A 121 12.73 13.51 -7.27
CA VAL A 121 11.27 13.54 -7.39
C VAL A 121 10.72 14.62 -6.46
N PRO A 122 9.79 15.48 -6.91
CA PRO A 122 9.34 16.65 -6.16
C PRO A 122 8.30 16.27 -5.08
N VAL A 123 8.63 15.33 -4.20
CA VAL A 123 7.72 14.78 -3.17
C VAL A 123 7.25 15.80 -2.14
N SER A 124 7.90 16.96 -2.05
CA SER A 124 7.46 18.09 -1.21
C SER A 124 6.55 19.09 -1.93
N ASN A 125 6.38 18.97 -3.25
CA ASN A 125 5.59 19.93 -4.00
C ASN A 125 4.07 19.66 -3.79
N PRO A 126 3.26 20.68 -3.45
CA PRO A 126 1.84 20.48 -3.14
C PRO A 126 1.03 19.87 -4.27
N ASP A 127 1.33 20.23 -5.52
CA ASP A 127 0.71 19.67 -6.71
C ASP A 127 1.09 18.21 -6.93
N TRP A 128 2.35 17.83 -6.68
CA TRP A 128 2.77 16.42 -6.71
C TRP A 128 1.95 15.58 -5.72
N ILE A 129 1.87 16.01 -4.46
CA ILE A 129 1.08 15.32 -3.43
C ILE A 129 -0.39 15.22 -3.82
N LYS A 130 -0.96 16.31 -4.34
CA LYS A 130 -2.33 16.32 -4.86
C LYS A 130 -2.53 15.27 -5.96
N PHE A 131 -1.67 15.24 -6.98
CA PHE A 131 -1.82 14.29 -8.10
C PHE A 131 -1.60 12.84 -7.66
N VAL A 132 -0.72 12.58 -6.71
CA VAL A 132 -0.55 11.25 -6.12
C VAL A 132 -1.82 10.81 -5.38
N GLN A 133 -2.48 11.72 -4.66
CA GLN A 133 -3.75 11.43 -4.00
C GLN A 133 -4.86 11.16 -5.04
N GLU A 134 -4.96 11.99 -6.09
CA GLU A 134 -5.92 11.78 -7.18
C GLU A 134 -5.72 10.43 -7.88
N LEU A 135 -4.46 10.00 -8.08
CA LEU A 135 -4.16 8.67 -8.62
C LEU A 135 -4.62 7.54 -7.68
N ARG A 136 -4.41 7.71 -6.36
CA ARG A 136 -4.89 6.75 -5.36
C ARG A 136 -6.40 6.63 -5.39
N ASP A 137 -7.10 7.76 -5.42
CA ASP A 137 -8.56 7.83 -5.45
C ASP A 137 -9.11 7.22 -6.75
N ALA A 138 -8.46 7.48 -7.89
CA ALA A 138 -8.81 6.87 -9.17
C ALA A 138 -8.60 5.35 -9.18
N GLY A 139 -7.52 4.85 -8.58
CA GLY A 139 -7.32 3.41 -8.37
C GLY A 139 -8.44 2.78 -7.55
N MET A 140 -8.87 3.44 -6.47
CA MET A 140 -10.00 2.96 -5.66
C MET A 140 -11.35 3.04 -6.37
N ALA A 141 -11.57 4.06 -7.22
CA ALA A 141 -12.74 4.15 -8.07
C ALA A 141 -12.79 2.99 -9.08
N ALA A 142 -11.66 2.69 -9.73
CA ALA A 142 -11.53 1.55 -10.63
C ALA A 142 -11.73 0.21 -9.90
N PHE A 143 -11.23 0.06 -8.68
CA PHE A 143 -11.45 -1.14 -7.87
C PHE A 143 -12.94 -1.35 -7.58
N LYS A 144 -13.64 -0.30 -7.10
CA LYS A 144 -15.07 -0.37 -6.84
C LYS A 144 -15.88 -0.65 -8.10
N ALA A 145 -15.50 -0.07 -9.24
CA ALA A 145 -16.11 -0.37 -10.53
C ALA A 145 -15.88 -1.83 -10.94
N ALA A 146 -14.67 -2.36 -10.78
CA ALA A 146 -14.33 -3.74 -11.10
C ALA A 146 -15.15 -4.75 -10.28
N GLN A 147 -15.40 -4.47 -9.00
CA GLN A 147 -16.26 -5.30 -8.14
C GLN A 147 -17.70 -5.44 -8.67
N SER A 148 -18.19 -4.44 -9.41
CA SER A 148 -19.52 -4.50 -10.03
C SER A 148 -19.57 -5.41 -11.26
N LYS A 149 -18.42 -5.82 -11.80
CA LYS A 149 -18.28 -6.68 -12.98
C LYS A 149 -19.06 -6.17 -14.19
N ASN A 150 -19.11 -4.85 -14.34
CA ASN A 150 -19.89 -4.15 -15.35
C ASN A 150 -18.95 -3.30 -16.22
N GLN A 151 -19.08 -3.44 -17.54
CA GLN A 151 -18.18 -2.80 -18.50
C GLN A 151 -18.40 -1.28 -18.60
N ASP A 152 -19.62 -0.80 -18.44
CA ASP A 152 -19.91 0.64 -18.45
C ASP A 152 -19.31 1.32 -17.21
N ASN A 153 -19.43 0.67 -16.04
CA ASN A 153 -18.85 1.19 -14.79
C ASN A 153 -17.33 1.27 -14.87
N ILE A 154 -16.65 0.27 -15.46
CA ILE A 154 -15.19 0.33 -15.60
C ILE A 154 -14.76 1.34 -16.67
N LEU A 155 -15.58 1.56 -17.71
CA LEU A 155 -15.33 2.60 -18.71
C LEU A 155 -15.34 4.00 -18.07
N GLU A 156 -16.32 4.29 -17.22
CA GLU A 156 -16.36 5.55 -16.47
C GLU A 156 -15.14 5.70 -15.56
N ALA A 157 -14.81 4.66 -14.78
CA ALA A 157 -13.65 4.68 -13.88
C ALA A 157 -12.31 4.80 -14.64
N ALA A 158 -12.20 4.20 -15.83
CA ALA A 158 -11.04 4.37 -16.71
C ALA A 158 -10.89 5.82 -17.19
N GLY A 159 -11.99 6.56 -17.40
CA GLY A 159 -11.96 7.99 -17.67
C GLY A 159 -11.39 8.80 -16.50
N VAL A 160 -11.81 8.48 -15.27
CA VAL A 160 -11.26 9.08 -14.03
C VAL A 160 -9.76 8.79 -13.92
N LEU A 161 -9.35 7.54 -14.13
CA LEU A 161 -7.94 7.14 -14.09
C LEU A 161 -7.11 7.83 -15.17
N THR A 162 -7.65 7.99 -16.38
CA THR A 162 -7.01 8.73 -17.47
C THR A 162 -6.75 10.18 -17.06
N THR A 163 -7.74 10.82 -16.44
CA THR A 163 -7.63 12.21 -15.96
C THR A 163 -6.54 12.33 -14.89
N ALA A 164 -6.55 11.44 -13.89
CA ALA A 164 -5.53 11.42 -12.84
C ALA A 164 -4.11 11.22 -13.40
N CYS A 165 -3.95 10.32 -14.38
CA CYS A 165 -2.69 10.13 -15.09
C CYS A 165 -2.24 11.42 -15.80
N SER A 166 -3.13 12.07 -16.55
CA SER A 166 -2.80 13.27 -17.33
C SER A 166 -2.45 14.47 -16.44
N ASN A 167 -3.15 14.67 -15.32
CA ASN A 167 -2.86 15.76 -14.38
C ASN A 167 -1.39 15.78 -13.94
N CYS A 168 -0.82 14.60 -13.66
CA CYS A 168 0.60 14.47 -13.34
C CYS A 168 1.50 14.54 -14.58
N HIS A 169 1.14 13.81 -15.63
CA HIS A 169 1.99 13.68 -16.82
C HIS A 169 2.13 14.99 -17.60
N ASP A 170 1.08 15.79 -17.74
CA ASP A 170 1.15 17.08 -18.44
C ASP A 170 2.15 18.01 -17.77
N LYS A 171 2.24 17.95 -16.44
CA LYS A 171 3.19 18.77 -15.68
C LYS A 171 4.60 18.20 -15.64
N TYR A 172 4.75 16.90 -15.44
CA TYR A 172 6.04 16.27 -15.09
C TYR A 172 6.63 15.35 -16.15
N ARG A 173 5.87 14.99 -17.19
CA ARG A 173 6.30 14.11 -18.29
C ARG A 173 6.30 14.84 -19.64
N GLU A 174 5.27 15.60 -19.96
CA GLU A 174 5.19 16.26 -21.27
C GLU A 174 6.11 17.48 -21.32
N LYS A 175 7.31 17.26 -21.88
CA LYS A 175 8.38 18.26 -22.01
C LYS A 175 8.92 18.28 -23.43
N PRO A 176 9.13 19.48 -24.03
CA PRO A 176 9.68 19.60 -25.37
C PRO A 176 11.05 18.94 -25.55
N GLY A 177 11.91 18.92 -24.51
CA GLY A 177 13.22 18.28 -24.57
C GLY A 177 13.22 16.75 -24.40
N GLY A 178 12.04 16.11 -24.40
CA GLY A 178 11.95 14.65 -24.29
C GLY A 178 12.51 14.13 -22.96
N GLU A 179 13.02 12.89 -22.96
CA GLU A 179 13.45 12.17 -21.75
C GLU A 179 14.45 12.95 -20.87
N ALA A 180 15.31 13.78 -21.48
CA ALA A 180 16.28 14.60 -20.76
C ALA A 180 15.62 15.61 -19.80
N ASP A 181 14.37 16.00 -20.06
CA ASP A 181 13.64 16.97 -19.25
C ASP A 181 12.54 16.34 -18.38
N ARG A 182 12.14 15.09 -18.66
CA ARG A 182 11.02 14.45 -17.96
C ARG A 182 11.39 14.03 -16.55
N CYS A 183 10.46 14.18 -15.62
CA CYS A 183 10.58 13.50 -14.34
C CYS A 183 10.13 12.04 -14.43
N VAL A 184 9.00 11.81 -15.09
CA VAL A 184 8.38 10.49 -15.34
C VAL A 184 8.84 9.90 -16.67
#